data_AF-A0A1G5RUS2-F1
#
_entry.id   AF-A0A1G5RUS2-F1
#
_cell.length_a   1.000
_cell.length_b   1.000
_cell.length_c   1.000
_cell.angle_alpha   90.00
_cell.angle_beta   90.00
_cell.angle_gamma   90.00
#
_symmetry.space_group_name_H-M   'P 1'
#
loop_
_entity.id
_entity.type
_entity.pdbx_description
1 polymer ?
#
loop_
_entity_poly.entity_id
_entity_poly.type
_entity_poly.pdbx_seq_one_letter_code
_entity_poly.pdbx_strand_id
1 'polypeptide(L)'
;MAQNTKKTLPTSVLKSYINKDNLPLIALIWLVVFSVVAIIVSCVAFDINVVVACVMVVLEAALAACLNRIPIWIHGLVFIAQIVIGILASQVAFMVLMAFIYVFAIAFLFIWASR
;
A
#
# COMPACT_ATOMS: atom_id res chain seq x y z
N MET A 1 14.09 21.53 -32.52
CA MET A 1 14.28 20.23 -31.84
C MET A 1 14.46 20.48 -30.36
N ALA A 2 13.44 20.25 -29.52
CA ALA A 2 13.51 20.51 -28.08
C ALA A 2 14.14 19.31 -27.36
N GLN A 3 15.32 19.52 -26.75
CA GLN A 3 15.97 18.54 -25.87
C GLN A 3 15.11 18.34 -24.60
N ASN A 4 14.46 17.18 -24.52
CA ASN A 4 13.74 16.74 -23.33
C ASN A 4 14.76 16.18 -22.33
N THR A 5 15.26 17.03 -21.42
CA THR A 5 16.13 16.62 -20.32
C THR A 5 15.32 15.81 -19.30
N LYS A 6 15.24 14.48 -19.49
CA LYS A 6 14.91 13.58 -18.39
C LYS A 6 16.01 13.75 -17.32
N LYS A 7 15.72 14.50 -16.26
CA LYS A 7 16.49 14.47 -15.01
C LYS A 7 16.32 13.08 -14.39
N THR A 8 17.16 12.14 -14.81
CA THR A 8 17.35 10.87 -14.11
C THR A 8 17.98 11.19 -12.77
N LEU A 9 17.16 11.17 -11.71
CA LEU A 9 17.61 11.33 -10.33
C LEU A 9 18.70 10.28 -10.06
N PRO A 10 19.94 10.69 -9.70
CA PRO A 10 21.01 9.75 -9.42
C PRO A 10 20.63 8.94 -8.17
N THR A 11 20.51 7.63 -8.35
CA THR A 11 20.13 6.64 -7.31
C THR A 11 21.03 6.70 -6.08
N SER A 12 22.25 7.22 -6.21
CA SER A 12 23.19 7.47 -5.11
C SER A 12 22.77 8.61 -4.16
N VAL A 13 22.09 9.64 -4.66
CA VAL A 13 21.62 10.77 -3.83
C VAL A 13 20.38 10.37 -3.03
N LEU A 14 19.49 9.56 -3.61
CA LEU A 14 18.38 8.95 -2.87
C LEU A 14 18.89 8.05 -1.74
N LYS A 15 19.93 7.24 -2.02
CA LYS A 15 20.53 6.33 -1.04
C LYS A 15 21.22 7.06 0.12
N SER A 16 21.68 8.28 -0.10
CA SER A 16 22.29 9.14 0.93
C SER A 16 21.27 9.86 1.81
N TYR A 17 20.03 10.09 1.32
CA TYR A 17 18.94 10.70 2.10
C TYR A 17 18.15 9.68 2.94
N ILE A 18 18.23 8.39 2.59
CA ILE A 18 17.68 7.29 3.38
C ILE A 18 18.66 7.00 4.53
N ASN A 19 18.56 7.76 5.60
CA ASN A 19 19.18 7.39 6.86
C ASN A 19 18.34 6.28 7.52
N LYS A 20 18.93 5.34 8.26
CA LYS A 20 18.15 4.29 8.94
C LYS A 20 17.11 4.88 9.91
N ASP A 21 17.39 6.08 10.45
CA ASP A 21 16.50 6.78 11.38
C ASP A 21 15.24 7.38 10.73
N ASN A 22 15.32 7.81 9.48
CA ASN A 22 14.19 8.44 8.76
C ASN A 22 13.51 7.47 7.76
N LEU A 23 14.06 6.29 7.55
CA LEU A 23 13.50 5.20 6.73
C LEU A 23 12.03 4.88 7.08
N PRO A 24 11.63 4.72 8.36
CA PRO A 24 10.21 4.52 8.68
C PRO A 24 9.35 5.73 8.30
N LEU A 25 9.81 6.97 8.52
CA LEU A 25 9.04 8.15 8.10
C LEU A 25 8.88 8.23 6.58
N ILE A 26 9.95 7.92 5.83
CA ILE A 26 9.93 7.93 4.36
C ILE A 26 8.95 6.86 3.84
N ALA A 27 8.97 5.67 4.45
CA ALA A 27 8.06 4.58 4.10
C ALA A 27 6.60 4.94 4.43
N LEU A 28 6.35 5.66 5.54
CA LEU A 28 5.02 6.18 5.88
C LEU A 28 4.52 7.19 4.83
N ILE A 29 5.36 8.16 4.44
CA ILE A 29 5.01 9.14 3.40
C ILE A 29 4.65 8.41 2.10
N TRP A 30 5.45 7.42 1.71
CA TRP A 30 5.18 6.61 0.53
C TRP A 30 3.87 5.82 0.64
N LEU A 31 3.59 5.22 1.79
CA LEU A 31 2.34 4.49 2.05
C LEU A 31 1.14 5.43 1.94
N VAL A 32 1.22 6.65 2.47
CA VAL A 32 0.14 7.66 2.40
C VAL A 32 -0.09 8.09 0.96
N VAL A 33 0.96 8.44 0.22
CA VAL A 33 0.85 8.83 -1.19
C VAL A 33 0.23 7.70 -2.01
N PHE A 34 0.71 6.46 -1.82
CA PHE A 34 0.18 5.29 -2.51
C PHE A 34 -1.29 5.01 -2.15
N SER A 35 -1.65 5.17 -0.88
CA SER A 35 -3.03 5.04 -0.40
C SER A 35 -3.98 6.05 -1.04
N VAL A 36 -3.55 7.31 -1.16
CA VAL A 36 -4.36 8.36 -1.82
C VAL A 36 -4.55 8.02 -3.30
N VAL A 37 -3.49 7.60 -3.99
CA VAL A 37 -3.58 7.18 -5.40
C VAL A 37 -4.52 5.99 -5.54
N ALA A 38 -4.41 4.99 -4.67
CA ALA A 38 -5.30 3.83 -4.64
C ALA A 38 -6.78 4.21 -4.46
N ILE A 39 -7.09 5.16 -3.58
CA ILE A 39 -8.46 5.67 -3.38
C ILE A 39 -8.97 6.38 -4.64
N ILE A 40 -8.16 7.23 -5.26
CA ILE A 40 -8.54 7.94 -6.49
C ILE A 40 -8.80 6.93 -7.62
N VAL A 41 -7.91 5.97 -7.83
CA VAL A 41 -8.08 4.90 -8.82
C VAL A 41 -9.34 4.09 -8.51
N SER A 42 -9.60 3.81 -7.25
CA SER A 42 -10.80 3.09 -6.81
C SER A 42 -12.10 3.82 -7.17
N CYS A 43 -12.11 5.14 -6.98
CA CYS A 43 -13.28 5.96 -7.29
C CYS A 43 -13.48 6.12 -8.81
N VAL A 44 -12.41 6.38 -9.57
CA VAL A 44 -12.51 6.68 -11.02
C VAL A 44 -12.68 5.43 -11.86
N ALA A 45 -12.00 4.33 -11.53
CA ALA A 45 -12.02 3.11 -12.35
C ALA A 45 -13.15 2.15 -11.97
N PHE A 46 -13.61 2.18 -10.72
CA PHE A 46 -14.60 1.21 -10.20
C PHE A 46 -15.90 1.87 -9.71
N ASP A 47 -16.07 3.19 -9.85
CA ASP A 47 -17.26 3.95 -9.42
C ASP A 47 -17.68 3.67 -7.97
N ILE A 48 -16.71 3.40 -7.09
CA ILE A 48 -16.96 3.10 -5.67
C ILE A 48 -17.05 4.39 -4.86
N ASN A 49 -17.96 4.40 -3.88
CA ASN A 49 -18.02 5.47 -2.89
C ASN A 49 -16.66 5.69 -2.20
N VAL A 50 -16.20 6.93 -2.21
CA VAL A 50 -14.90 7.32 -1.61
C VAL A 50 -14.79 6.91 -0.14
N VAL A 51 -15.90 6.96 0.60
CA VAL A 51 -15.96 6.55 2.01
C VAL A 51 -15.63 5.07 2.15
N VAL A 52 -16.17 4.22 1.27
CA VAL A 52 -15.93 2.77 1.29
C VAL A 52 -14.47 2.48 0.95
N ALA A 53 -13.92 3.12 -0.09
CA ALA A 53 -12.52 2.95 -0.47
C ALA A 53 -11.56 3.37 0.67
N CYS A 54 -11.84 4.49 1.33
CA CYS A 54 -11.04 4.97 2.46
C CYS A 54 -11.09 4.00 3.66
N VAL A 55 -12.29 3.55 4.03
CA VAL A 55 -12.47 2.57 5.12
C VAL A 55 -11.73 1.28 4.82
N MET A 56 -11.79 0.78 3.58
CA MET A 56 -11.05 -0.43 3.18
C MET A 56 -9.54 -0.24 3.34
N VAL A 57 -8.97 0.86 2.85
CA VAL A 57 -7.53 1.16 3.02
C VAL A 57 -7.12 1.19 4.50
N VAL A 58 -7.93 1.83 5.35
CA VAL A 58 -7.68 1.88 6.80
C VAL A 58 -7.78 0.49 7.42
N LEU A 59 -8.75 -0.33 7.00
CA LEU A 59 -8.90 -1.71 7.44
C LEU A 59 -7.69 -2.56 7.04
N GLU A 60 -7.18 -2.45 5.82
CA GLU A 60 -5.97 -3.17 5.39
C GLU A 60 -4.76 -2.79 6.25
N ALA A 61 -4.57 -1.49 6.52
CA ALA A 61 -3.48 -1.02 7.37
C ALA A 61 -3.65 -1.49 8.83
N ALA A 62 -4.87 -1.48 9.35
CA ALA A 62 -5.18 -1.98 10.70
C ALA A 62 -4.96 -3.49 10.79
N LEU A 63 -5.39 -4.27 9.79
CA LEU A 63 -5.16 -5.71 9.72
C LEU A 63 -3.67 -6.03 9.65
N ALA A 64 -2.90 -5.30 8.84
CA ALA A 64 -1.45 -5.43 8.79
C ALA A 64 -0.81 -5.14 10.16
N ALA A 65 -1.28 -4.12 10.88
CA ALA A 65 -0.82 -3.79 12.22
C ALA A 65 -1.17 -4.87 13.25
N CYS A 66 -2.40 -5.38 13.22
CA CYS A 66 -2.88 -6.44 14.11
C CYS A 66 -2.15 -7.77 13.89
N LEU A 67 -1.80 -8.09 12.64
CA LEU A 67 -1.10 -9.33 12.28
C LEU A 67 0.43 -9.21 12.31
N ASN A 68 1.00 -8.04 12.61
CA ASN A 68 2.46 -7.85 12.54
C ASN A 68 3.26 -8.81 13.44
N ARG A 69 2.68 -9.32 14.54
CA ARG A 69 3.31 -10.31 15.43
C ARG A 69 2.93 -11.76 15.13
N ILE A 70 2.09 -12.00 14.13
CA ILE A 70 1.47 -13.30 13.83
C ILE A 70 2.19 -13.93 12.64
N PRO A 71 2.33 -15.27 12.57
CA PRO A 71 3.01 -15.96 11.47
C PRO A 71 2.42 -15.65 10.08
N ILE A 72 3.29 -15.75 9.05
CA ILE A 72 2.97 -15.47 7.63
C ILE A 72 1.76 -16.24 7.08
N TRP A 73 1.42 -17.37 7.70
CA TRP A 73 0.25 -18.18 7.37
C TRP A 73 -1.08 -17.42 7.49
N ILE A 74 -1.21 -16.52 8.47
CA ILE A 74 -2.46 -15.75 8.65
C ILE A 74 -2.57 -14.63 7.61
N HIS A 75 -1.45 -14.05 7.16
CA HIS A 75 -1.48 -13.12 6.03
C HIS A 75 -2.03 -13.79 4.75
N GLY A 76 -1.69 -15.05 4.51
CA GLY A 76 -2.27 -15.85 3.44
C GLY A 76 -3.78 -16.05 3.59
N LEU A 77 -4.26 -16.27 4.82
CA LEU A 77 -5.70 -16.40 5.10
C LEU A 77 -6.47 -15.10 4.81
N VAL A 78 -5.92 -13.95 5.21
CA VAL A 78 -6.50 -12.64 4.91
C VAL A 78 -6.60 -12.42 3.40
N PHE A 79 -5.55 -12.77 2.66
CA PHE A 79 -5.54 -12.64 1.20
C PHE A 79 -6.60 -13.53 0.52
N ILE A 80 -6.78 -14.76 0.99
CA ILE A 80 -7.85 -15.65 0.50
C ILE A 80 -9.23 -15.05 0.79
N ALA A 81 -9.45 -14.57 2.02
CA ALA A 81 -10.71 -13.92 2.40
C ALA A 81 -11.00 -12.70 1.52
N GLN A 82 -9.97 -11.90 1.22
CA GLN A 82 -10.06 -10.78 0.30
C GLN A 82 -10.55 -11.22 -1.07
N ILE A 83 -9.92 -12.23 -1.68
CA ILE A 83 -10.33 -12.74 -3.00
C ILE A 83 -11.78 -13.22 -2.98
N VAL A 84 -12.19 -13.97 -1.95
CA VAL A 84 -13.57 -14.47 -1.82
C VAL A 84 -14.56 -13.31 -1.75
N ILE A 85 -14.32 -12.30 -0.92
CA ILE A 85 -15.17 -11.11 -0.82
C ILE A 85 -15.19 -10.35 -2.16
N GLY A 86 -14.05 -10.24 -2.85
CA GLY A 86 -13.96 -9.59 -4.15
C GLY A 86 -14.79 -10.30 -5.23
N ILE A 87 -14.83 -11.63 -5.21
CA ILE A 87 -15.67 -12.44 -6.12
C ILE A 87 -17.15 -12.23 -5.79
N LEU A 88 -17.53 -12.29 -4.49
CA LEU A 88 -18.91 -12.10 -4.05
C LEU A 88 -19.44 -10.69 -4.38
N ALA A 89 -18.58 -9.68 -4.26
CA ALA A 89 -18.90 -8.30 -4.60
C ALA A 89 -18.81 -8.00 -6.11
N SER A 90 -18.41 -8.97 -6.95
CA SER A 90 -18.12 -8.79 -8.38
C SER A 90 -17.08 -7.69 -8.69
N GLN A 91 -16.24 -7.36 -7.71
CA GLN A 91 -15.26 -6.27 -7.73
C GLN A 91 -13.85 -6.79 -7.43
N VAL A 92 -13.47 -7.88 -8.09
CA VAL A 92 -12.18 -8.55 -7.89
C VAL A 92 -11.01 -7.58 -8.11
N ALA A 93 -11.08 -6.71 -9.11
CA ALA A 93 -10.01 -5.78 -9.43
C ALA A 93 -9.79 -4.68 -8.37
N PHE A 94 -10.88 -4.19 -7.74
CA PHE A 94 -10.78 -3.30 -6.57
C PHE A 94 -10.13 -4.04 -5.39
N MET A 95 -10.52 -5.29 -5.18
CA MET A 95 -10.00 -6.11 -4.08
C MET A 95 -8.52 -6.45 -4.24
N VAL A 96 -8.06 -6.69 -5.47
CA VAL A 96 -6.63 -6.86 -5.79
C VAL A 96 -5.84 -5.59 -5.47
N LEU A 97 -6.39 -4.41 -5.80
CA LEU A 97 -5.75 -3.13 -5.49
C LEU A 97 -5.64 -2.91 -3.97
N MET A 98 -6.66 -3.30 -3.19
CA MET A 98 -6.58 -3.32 -1.72
C MET A 98 -5.54 -4.31 -1.20
N ALA A 99 -5.40 -5.47 -1.84
CA ALA A 99 -4.38 -6.43 -1.47
C ALA A 99 -2.95 -5.90 -1.70
N PHE A 100 -2.73 -5.07 -2.72
CA PHE A 100 -1.45 -4.36 -2.89
C PHE A 100 -1.20 -3.37 -1.73
N ILE A 101 -2.22 -2.62 -1.32
CA ILE A 101 -2.14 -1.72 -0.16
C ILE A 101 -1.77 -2.48 1.10
N TYR A 102 -2.39 -3.64 1.32
CA TYR A 102 -2.10 -4.52 2.44
C TYR A 102 -0.62 -4.96 2.47
N VAL A 103 -0.08 -5.43 1.35
CA VAL A 103 1.33 -5.83 1.26
C VAL A 103 2.27 -4.63 1.52
N PHE A 104 1.95 -3.45 1.00
CA PHE A 104 2.70 -2.23 1.29
C PHE A 104 2.64 -1.84 2.76
N ALA A 105 1.47 -1.98 3.41
CA ALA A 105 1.30 -1.72 4.83
C ALA A 105 2.12 -2.70 5.69
N ILE A 106 2.16 -3.98 5.34
CA ILE A 106 3.03 -4.98 5.99
C ILE A 106 4.50 -4.60 5.79
N ALA A 107 4.91 -4.26 4.57
CA ALA A 107 6.30 -3.88 4.29
C ALA A 107 6.72 -2.64 5.10
N PHE A 108 5.83 -1.64 5.20
CA PHE A 108 6.01 -0.47 6.05
C PHE A 108 6.17 -0.88 7.53
N LEU A 109 5.27 -1.71 8.04
CA LEU A 109 5.30 -2.18 9.43
C LEU A 109 6.54 -3.02 9.73
N PHE A 110 7.00 -3.82 8.78
CA PHE A 110 8.24 -4.57 8.89
C PHE A 110 9.46 -3.66 8.94
N ILE A 111 9.52 -2.63 8.08
CA ILE A 111 10.56 -1.58 8.13
C ILE A 111 10.54 -0.86 9.49
N TRP A 112 9.35 -0.57 10.01
CA TRP A 112 9.18 0.17 11.25
C TRP A 112 9.52 -0.69 12.48
N ALA A 113 9.14 -1.97 12.48
CA ALA A 113 9.40 -2.92 13.56
C ALA A 113 10.84 -3.45 13.59
N SER A 114 11.60 -3.31 12.50
CA SER A 114 13.02 -3.67 12.41
C SER A 114 13.98 -2.58 12.96
N ARG A 115 13.42 -1.57 13.63
CA ARG A 115 14.13 -0.52 14.36
C ARG A 115 14.34 -0.92 15.82
#